data_AF-A0A8T4RDK3-F1
#
_entry.id   AF-A0A8T4RDK3-F1
#
_cell.length_a   1.000
_cell.length_b   1.000
_cell.length_c   1.000
_cell.angle_alpha   90.00
_cell.angle_beta   90.00
_cell.angle_gamma   90.00
#
_symmetry.space_group_name_H-M   'P 1'
#
loop_
_entity.id
_entity.type
_entity.pdbx_description
1 polymer ?
#
loop_
_entity_poly.entity_id
_entity_poly.type
_entity_poly.pdbx_seq_one_letter_code
_entity_poly.pdbx_strand_id
1 'polypeptide(L)'
;MRHNLQTYEIIGLILIFLAGTTLGLGLYMVLWGANRPLFYGSLDQLIRGRELWLFPLFFGLGSLLWVLGKIELREALPGKNRKW
;
A
#
# COMPACT_ATOMS: atom_id res chain seq x y z
N MET A 1 -7.81 -29.24 -13.89
CA MET A 1 -6.97 -28.38 -13.03
C MET A 1 -7.08 -26.92 -13.47
N ARG A 2 -8.18 -26.20 -13.16
CA ARG A 2 -8.40 -24.85 -13.73
C ARG A 2 -9.05 -23.80 -12.81
N HIS A 3 -9.19 -24.05 -11.51
CA HIS A 3 -9.97 -23.14 -10.66
C HIS A 3 -9.14 -22.18 -9.79
N ASN A 4 -7.91 -22.53 -9.38
CA ASN A 4 -7.11 -21.67 -8.49
C ASN A 4 -6.40 -20.50 -9.19
N LEU A 5 -6.16 -20.59 -10.51
CA LEU A 5 -5.44 -19.55 -11.27
C LEU A 5 -6.17 -18.19 -11.23
N GLN A 6 -7.49 -18.20 -11.36
CA GLN A 6 -8.31 -16.99 -11.26
C GLN A 6 -8.31 -16.41 -9.84
N THR A 7 -8.26 -17.26 -8.81
CA THR A 7 -8.30 -16.82 -7.41
C THR A 7 -7.04 -16.05 -7.02
N TYR A 8 -5.85 -16.55 -7.37
CA TYR A 8 -4.58 -15.86 -7.09
C TYR A 8 -4.46 -14.54 -7.84
N GLU A 9 -4.96 -14.47 -9.07
CA GLU A 9 -5.00 -13.24 -9.85
C GLU A 9 -5.90 -12.18 -9.19
N ILE A 10 -7.12 -12.56 -8.80
CA ILE A 10 -8.06 -11.66 -8.12
C ILE A 10 -7.50 -11.19 -6.77
N ILE A 11 -6.97 -12.11 -5.95
CA ILE A 11 -6.37 -11.78 -4.66
C ILE A 11 -5.18 -10.84 -4.85
N GLY A 12 -4.29 -11.14 -5.79
CA GLY A 12 -3.12 -10.31 -6.09
C GLY A 12 -3.50 -8.90 -6.54
N LEU A 13 -4.50 -8.76 -7.42
CA LEU A 13 -5.01 -7.46 -7.86
C LEU A 13 -5.65 -6.67 -6.70
N ILE A 14 -6.44 -7.33 -5.84
CA ILE A 14 -7.04 -6.68 -4.66
C ILE A 14 -5.95 -6.18 -3.72
N LEU A 15 -4.92 -6.99 -3.45
CA LEU A 15 -3.80 -6.61 -2.59
C LEU A 15 -3.04 -5.40 -3.16
N ILE A 16 -2.79 -5.34 -4.47
CA ILE A 16 -2.16 -4.19 -5.12
C ILE A 16 -3.05 -2.94 -5.04
N PHE A 17 -4.36 -3.09 -5.26
CA PHE A 17 -5.32 -1.98 -5.13
C PHE A 17 -5.34 -1.42 -3.71
N LEU A 18 -5.41 -2.30 -2.70
CA LEU A 18 -5.38 -1.91 -1.29
C LEU A 18 -4.04 -1.26 -0.93
N ALA A 19 -2.93 -1.77 -1.44
CA ALA A 19 -1.61 -1.18 -1.27
C ALA A 19 -1.53 0.24 -1.82
N GLY A 20 -1.97 0.45 -3.08
CA GLY A 20 -2.00 1.78 -3.69
C GLY A 20 -2.89 2.75 -2.91
N THR A 21 -4.04 2.28 -2.43
CA THR A 21 -4.97 3.09 -1.62
C THR A 21 -4.35 3.49 -0.28
N THR A 22 -3.71 2.55 0.43
CA THR A 22 -3.06 2.85 1.73
C THR A 22 -1.87 3.77 1.57
N LEU A 23 -1.03 3.56 0.55
CA LEU A 23 0.09 4.45 0.24
C LEU A 23 -0.37 5.85 -0.16
N GLY A 24 -1.42 5.95 -0.99
CA GLY A 24 -2.01 7.22 -1.41
C GLY A 24 -2.59 8.02 -0.24
N LEU A 25 -3.34 7.35 0.66
CA LEU A 25 -3.85 7.97 1.89
C LEU A 25 -2.72 8.43 2.80
N GLY A 26 -1.68 7.60 2.99
CA GLY A 26 -0.49 7.97 3.75
C GLY A 26 0.17 9.23 3.18
N LEU A 27 0.39 9.28 1.87
CA LEU A 27 0.97 10.43 1.19
C LEU A 27 0.11 11.69 1.36
N TYR A 28 -1.21 11.59 1.18
CA TYR A 28 -2.13 12.69 1.38
C TYR A 28 -2.03 13.26 2.81
N MET A 29 -2.04 12.39 3.83
CA MET A 29 -1.95 12.82 5.22
C MET A 29 -0.62 13.50 5.54
N VAL A 30 0.49 13.01 4.98
CA VAL A 30 1.82 13.61 5.14
C VAL A 30 1.88 14.99 4.51
N LEU A 31 1.41 15.13 3.27
CA LEU A 31 1.36 16.42 2.57
C LEU A 31 0.45 17.42 3.28
N TRP A 32 -0.72 16.97 3.72
CA TRP A 32 -1.64 17.79 4.49
C TRP A 32 -1.00 18.25 5.81
N GLY A 33 -0.40 17.33 6.57
CA GLY A 33 0.28 17.64 7.83
C GLY A 33 1.46 18.61 7.65
N ALA A 34 2.27 18.41 6.60
CA ALA A 34 3.38 19.29 6.28
C ALA A 34 2.93 20.71 5.87
N ASN A 35 1.75 20.84 5.26
CA ASN A 35 1.22 22.13 4.82
C ASN A 35 0.38 22.85 5.89
N ARG A 36 0.00 22.20 7.00
CA ARG A 36 -0.78 22.87 8.08
C ARG A 36 -0.14 24.18 8.58
N PRO A 37 1.18 24.27 8.79
CA PRO A 37 1.79 25.54 9.22
C PRO A 37 1.57 26.69 8.23
N LEU A 38 1.48 26.41 6.92
CA LEU A 38 1.19 27.41 5.90
C LEU A 38 -0.25 27.92 5.99
N PHE A 39 -1.21 27.04 6.31
CA PHE A 39 -2.62 27.40 6.40
C PHE A 39 -3.01 28.03 7.75
N TYR A 40 -2.37 27.62 8.84
CA TYR A 40 -2.71 28.06 10.20
C TYR A 40 -1.72 29.07 10.80
N GLY A 41 -0.67 29.45 10.05
CA GLY A 41 0.28 30.50 10.43
C GLY A 41 1.12 30.19 11.68
N SER A 42 1.15 28.94 12.14
CA SER A 42 1.89 28.53 13.33
C SER A 42 2.59 27.19 13.13
N LEU A 43 3.85 27.11 13.56
CA LEU A 43 4.64 25.87 13.59
C LEU A 43 4.14 24.89 14.65
N ASP A 44 3.21 25.31 15.50
CA ASP A 44 2.56 24.46 16.50
C ASP A 44 1.72 23.34 15.90
N GLN A 45 1.33 23.49 14.62
CA GLN A 45 0.61 22.46 13.88
C GLN A 45 1.51 21.58 13.01
N LEU A 46 2.83 21.78 13.05
CA LEU A 46 3.79 20.90 12.40
C LEU A 46 3.80 19.56 13.13
N ILE A 47 3.90 18.46 12.38
CA ILE A 47 3.96 17.06 12.84
C ILE A 47 4.63 16.93 14.23
N ARG A 48 3.83 16.67 15.27
CA ARG A 48 4.28 16.63 16.69
C ARG A 48 4.50 15.22 17.23
N GLY A 49 4.49 14.22 16.35
CA GLY A 49 4.87 12.84 16.69
C GLY A 49 3.72 11.84 16.71
N ARG A 50 2.46 12.28 16.65
CA ARG A 50 1.33 11.36 16.40
C ARG A 50 1.40 10.82 14.96
N GLU A 51 1.92 11.63 14.04
CA GLU A 51 2.11 11.26 12.64
C GLU A 51 3.29 10.30 12.44
N LEU A 52 4.25 10.21 13.37
CA LEU A 52 5.32 9.21 13.34
C LEU A 52 4.77 7.79 13.43
N TRP A 53 3.60 7.59 14.04
CA TRP A 53 2.91 6.30 14.06
C TRP A 53 2.06 6.04 12.82
N LEU A 54 1.56 7.10 12.18
CA LEU A 54 0.81 7.00 10.92
C LEU A 54 1.73 6.55 9.77
N PHE A 55 3.01 6.93 9.81
CA PHE A 55 3.98 6.52 8.79
C PHE A 55 4.14 4.99 8.67
N PRO A 56 4.51 4.24 9.72
CA PRO A 56 4.57 2.78 9.67
C PRO A 56 3.23 2.13 9.34
N LEU A 57 2.12 2.72 9.81
CA LEU A 57 0.80 2.18 9.55
C LEU A 57 0.47 2.23 8.05
N PHE A 58 0.53 3.41 7.43
CA PHE A 58 0.11 3.56 6.03
C PHE A 58 1.19 3.13 5.04
N PHE A 59 2.45 3.53 5.25
CA PHE A 59 3.54 3.18 4.35
C PHE A 59 4.05 1.75 4.57
N GLY A 60 4.10 1.30 5.83
CA GLY A 60 4.50 -0.07 6.16
C GLY A 60 3.47 -1.10 5.71
N LEU A 61 2.17 -0.93 6.06
CA LEU A 61 1.13 -1.85 5.57
C LEU A 61 0.99 -1.78 4.05
N GLY A 62 1.01 -0.59 3.46
CA GLY A 62 0.91 -0.44 2.01
C GLY A 62 2.05 -1.13 1.26
N SER A 63 3.29 -1.03 1.75
CA SER A 63 4.43 -1.74 1.14
C SER A 63 4.36 -3.27 1.34
N LEU A 64 3.89 -3.74 2.49
CA LEU A 64 3.61 -5.17 2.73
C LEU A 64 2.58 -5.72 1.74
N LEU A 65 1.43 -5.05 1.63
CA LEU A 65 0.36 -5.42 0.70
C LEU A 65 0.84 -5.41 -0.75
N TRP A 66 1.68 -4.45 -1.12
CA TRP A 66 2.29 -4.38 -2.45
C TRP A 66 3.19 -5.58 -2.74
N VAL A 67 4.02 -5.97 -1.78
CA VAL A 67 4.89 -7.15 -1.92
C VAL A 67 4.09 -8.43 -2.02
N LEU A 68 3.10 -8.62 -1.15
CA LEU A 68 2.21 -9.79 -1.17
C LEU A 68 1.42 -9.88 -2.48
N GLY A 69 0.80 -8.78 -2.93
CA GLY A 69 0.06 -8.77 -4.19
C GLY A 69 0.93 -9.12 -5.39
N LYS A 70 2.18 -8.65 -5.43
CA LYS A 70 3.14 -9.05 -6.48
C LYS A 70 3.51 -10.54 -6.42
N ILE A 71 3.58 -11.14 -5.23
CA ILE A 71 3.86 -12.57 -5.08
C ILE A 71 2.69 -13.37 -5.65
N GLU A 72 1.46 -13.04 -5.27
CA GLU A 72 0.24 -13.70 -5.75
C GLU A 72 0.10 -13.61 -7.28
N LEU A 73 0.32 -12.43 -7.86
CA LEU A 73 0.29 -12.25 -9.32
C LEU A 73 1.39 -13.03 -10.04
N ARG A 74 2.56 -13.17 -9.42
CA ARG A 74 3.65 -14.00 -9.96
C ARG A 74 3.33 -15.50 -9.91
N GLU A 75 2.46 -15.94 -9.02
CA GLU A 75 1.98 -17.32 -8.97
C GLU A 75 0.83 -17.56 -9.95
N ALA A 76 0.04 -16.53 -10.25
CA ALA A 76 -0.99 -16.56 -11.27
C ALA A 76 -0.45 -16.63 -12.73
N LEU A 77 0.84 -16.37 -12.97
CA LEU A 77 1.40 -16.41 -14.33
C LEU A 77 1.36 -17.83 -14.92
N PRO A 78 0.68 -18.03 -16.07
CA PRO A 78 0.59 -19.35 -16.71
C PRO A 78 1.96 -19.80 -17.22
N GLY A 79 2.44 -20.94 -16.71
CA GLY A 79 3.71 -21.55 -17.14
C GLY A 79 4.72 -21.80 -16.02
N LYS A 80 4.56 -21.17 -14.85
CA LYS A 80 5.50 -21.35 -13.72
C LYS A 80 5.47 -22.75 -13.08
N ASN A 81 4.34 -23.47 -13.23
CA ASN A 81 4.18 -24.88 -12.84
C ASN A 81 4.40 -25.87 -14.00
N ARG A 82 4.85 -25.41 -15.18
CA ARG A 82 5.32 -26.28 -16.25
C ARG A 82 6.83 -26.46 -16.09
N LYS A 83 7.24 -27.16 -15.04
CA LYS A 83 8.56 -27.78 -15.03
C LYS A 83 8.53 -28.90 -16.09
N TRP A 84 9.37 -28.76 -17.11
CA TRP A 84 9.86 -29.93 -17.85
C TRP A 84 10.71 -30.77 -16.92
#